data_AF-A0A5C4J544-F1
#
_entry.id   AF-A0A5C4J544-F1
#
_cell.length_a   1.000
_cell.length_b   1.000
_cell.length_c   1.000
_cell.angle_alpha   90.00
_cell.angle_beta   90.00
_cell.angle_gamma   90.00
#
_symmetry.space_group_name_H-M   'P 1'
#
loop_
_entity.id
_entity.type
_entity.pdbx_description
1 polymer ?
#
loop_
_entity_poly.entity_id
_entity_poly.type
_entity_poly.pdbx_seq_one_letter_code
_entity_poly.pdbx_strand_id
1 'polypeptide(L)'
;MLPSHREVAAAHLLPYFAGTEDEGWGQGTVMLDLAEGDGPAGAATGTLLACALANRDQRERAIAVEAFLAFGGRGVLPAAETGAALGRLAAAGAVTVPRAVKALTAAADAGAHAEVWAVLAAALPHALPEPGERAPAGTPDLLALATRLAEITGARGAIPAVADVASRGGSSRLVKESARLHRTVAT
;
A
#
# COMPACT_ATOMS: atom_id res chain seq x y z
N MET A 1 -11.86 24.42 -9.02
CA MET A 1 -11.53 24.78 -7.62
C MET A 1 -11.99 23.61 -6.75
N LEU A 2 -11.09 22.67 -6.47
CA LEU A 2 -11.30 21.71 -5.38
C LEU A 2 -11.32 22.49 -4.06
N PRO A 3 -12.00 22.01 -3.01
CA PRO A 3 -11.77 22.53 -1.67
C PRO A 3 -10.27 22.57 -1.42
N SER A 4 -9.73 23.69 -0.91
CA SER A 4 -8.30 23.84 -0.60
C SER A 4 -7.79 22.79 0.42
N HIS A 5 -8.69 22.02 1.00
CA HIS A 5 -8.43 20.98 1.99
C HIS A 5 -8.52 19.60 1.36
N ARG A 6 -7.37 19.02 0.99
CA ARG A 6 -7.24 17.76 0.25
C ARG A 6 -8.02 16.60 0.89
N GLU A 7 -8.04 16.48 2.22
CA GLU A 7 -8.76 15.35 2.85
C GLU A 7 -10.27 15.42 2.67
N VAL A 8 -10.85 16.62 2.61
CA VAL A 8 -12.29 16.79 2.36
C VAL A 8 -12.60 16.45 0.90
N ALA A 9 -11.74 16.90 -0.01
CA ALA A 9 -11.83 16.52 -1.41
C ALA A 9 -11.73 15.00 -1.59
N ALA A 10 -10.76 14.36 -0.94
CA ALA A 10 -10.59 12.92 -0.98
C ALA A 10 -11.81 12.17 -0.44
N ALA A 11 -12.35 12.61 0.70
CA ALA A 11 -13.55 12.00 1.29
C ALA A 11 -14.77 12.09 0.34
N HIS A 12 -14.91 13.20 -0.38
CA HIS A 12 -15.96 13.38 -1.37
C HIS A 12 -15.76 12.48 -2.61
N LEU A 13 -14.51 12.19 -2.99
CA LEU A 13 -14.16 11.40 -4.17
C LEU A 13 -14.24 9.88 -3.93
N LEU A 14 -14.16 9.41 -2.68
CA LEU A 14 -14.16 7.98 -2.34
C LEU A 14 -15.28 7.14 -2.99
N PRO A 15 -16.57 7.57 -2.96
CA PRO A 15 -17.65 6.79 -3.57
C PRO A 15 -17.47 6.58 -5.08
N TYR A 16 -16.72 7.46 -5.74
CA TYR A 16 -16.44 7.42 -7.17
C TYR A 16 -15.19 6.61 -7.52
N PHE A 17 -14.43 6.12 -6.54
CA PHE A 17 -13.26 5.25 -6.75
C PHE A 17 -13.56 3.79 -6.44
N ALA A 18 -14.47 3.53 -5.50
CA ALA A 18 -14.90 2.18 -5.14
C ALA A 18 -15.98 1.69 -6.12
N GLY A 19 -15.58 1.01 -7.19
CA GLY A 19 -16.50 0.35 -8.14
C GLY A 19 -16.48 0.87 -9.58
N THR A 20 -15.60 1.81 -9.91
CA THR A 20 -15.56 2.52 -11.20
C THR A 20 -14.27 2.25 -11.99
N GLU A 21 -13.59 1.11 -11.74
CA GLU A 21 -12.37 0.75 -12.48
C GLU A 21 -12.56 0.78 -14.00
N ASP A 22 -13.80 0.64 -14.48
CA ASP A 22 -14.19 0.72 -15.88
C ASP A 22 -14.37 2.12 -16.47
N GLU A 23 -14.53 3.16 -15.64
CA GLU A 23 -15.00 4.47 -16.11
C GLU A 23 -13.87 5.49 -16.36
N GLY A 24 -12.60 5.13 -16.17
CA GLY A 24 -11.48 5.95 -16.63
C GLY A 24 -11.32 7.31 -15.93
N TRP A 25 -11.70 7.41 -14.65
CA TRP A 25 -11.71 8.64 -13.84
C TRP A 25 -10.34 9.32 -13.59
N GLY A 26 -9.25 8.88 -14.24
CA GLY A 26 -7.94 9.49 -14.06
C GLY A 26 -7.45 9.40 -12.61
N GLN A 27 -7.58 8.24 -11.97
CA GLN A 27 -7.29 8.08 -10.53
C GLN A 27 -5.88 8.53 -10.15
N GLY A 28 -4.88 8.31 -11.01
CA GLY A 28 -3.53 8.81 -10.80
C GLY A 28 -3.47 10.33 -10.87
N THR A 29 -4.14 10.92 -11.87
CA THR A 29 -4.23 12.38 -12.04
C THR A 29 -4.90 13.05 -10.83
N VAL A 30 -6.01 12.50 -10.35
CA VAL A 30 -6.67 12.96 -9.11
C VAL A 30 -5.72 12.89 -7.91
N MET A 31 -4.92 11.83 -7.80
CA MET A 31 -3.94 11.74 -6.71
C MET A 31 -2.84 12.80 -6.82
N LEU A 32 -2.42 13.15 -8.02
CA LEU A 32 -1.44 14.21 -8.24
C LEU A 32 -2.01 15.58 -7.84
N ASP A 33 -3.25 15.88 -8.23
CA ASP A 33 -3.95 17.10 -7.81
C ASP A 33 -4.09 17.18 -6.28
N LEU A 34 -4.38 16.06 -5.60
CA LEU A 34 -4.43 15.99 -4.14
C LEU A 34 -3.05 16.15 -3.50
N ALA A 35 -1.98 15.69 -4.15
CA ALA A 35 -0.60 15.85 -3.69
C ALA A 35 -0.14 17.30 -3.79
N GLU A 36 -0.67 18.08 -4.75
CA GLU A 36 -0.42 19.51 -4.90
C GLU A 36 -1.28 20.37 -3.97
N GLY A 37 -2.53 19.99 -3.73
CA GLY A 37 -3.45 20.69 -2.83
C GLY A 37 -2.95 20.79 -1.39
N ASP A 38 -3.56 21.64 -0.57
CA ASP A 38 -3.15 21.86 0.83
C ASP A 38 -4.00 21.08 1.83
N GLY A 39 -3.65 21.21 3.12
CA GLY A 39 -4.35 20.54 4.22
C GLY A 39 -3.79 19.15 4.56
N PRO A 40 -4.34 18.51 5.60
CA PRO A 40 -3.93 17.18 6.04
C PRO A 40 -4.22 16.13 4.96
N ALA A 41 -3.41 15.07 4.93
CA ALA A 41 -3.73 13.83 4.26
C ALA A 41 -4.00 12.77 5.34
N GLY A 42 -5.15 12.11 5.26
CA GLY A 42 -5.59 11.13 6.25
C GLY A 42 -6.18 9.88 5.60
N ALA A 43 -7.18 9.29 6.24
CA ALA A 43 -7.76 8.01 5.85
C ALA A 43 -8.38 8.03 4.44
N ALA A 44 -9.00 9.14 4.04
CA ALA A 44 -9.61 9.26 2.73
C ALA A 44 -8.56 9.33 1.64
N THR A 45 -7.57 10.22 1.79
CA THR A 45 -6.43 10.32 0.86
C THR A 45 -5.67 9.00 0.79
N GLY A 46 -5.44 8.35 1.94
CA GLY A 46 -4.75 7.08 2.01
C GLY A 46 -5.47 5.96 1.24
N THR A 47 -6.80 5.90 1.36
CA THR A 47 -7.63 4.93 0.65
C THR A 47 -7.65 5.17 -0.86
N LEU A 48 -7.78 6.43 -1.32
CA LEU A 48 -7.69 6.75 -2.74
C LEU A 48 -6.33 6.38 -3.33
N LEU A 49 -5.25 6.66 -2.61
CA LEU A 49 -3.89 6.32 -3.03
C LEU A 49 -3.71 4.80 -3.14
N ALA A 50 -4.26 4.02 -2.20
CA ALA A 50 -4.24 2.56 -2.27
C ALA A 50 -4.94 2.03 -3.54
N CYS A 51 -6.11 2.58 -3.87
CA CYS A 51 -6.82 2.25 -5.11
C CYS A 51 -6.02 2.63 -6.35
N ALA A 52 -5.46 3.85 -6.39
CA ALA A 52 -4.71 4.36 -7.53
C ALA A 52 -3.42 3.56 -7.79
N LEU A 53 -2.70 3.14 -6.74
CA LEU A 53 -1.51 2.27 -6.85
C LEU A 53 -1.86 0.87 -7.37
N ALA A 54 -3.10 0.40 -7.17
CA ALA A 54 -3.59 -0.88 -7.65
C ALA A 54 -4.39 -0.80 -8.96
N ASN A 55 -4.52 0.39 -9.54
CA ASN A 55 -5.33 0.66 -10.72
C ASN A 55 -4.97 -0.29 -11.88
N ARG A 56 -5.92 -0.69 -12.72
CA ARG A 56 -5.66 -1.58 -13.86
C ARG A 56 -4.84 -0.94 -14.97
N ASP A 57 -5.01 0.37 -15.19
CA ASP A 57 -4.28 1.14 -16.20
C ASP A 57 -2.86 1.41 -15.72
N GLN A 58 -1.88 1.06 -16.56
CA GLN A 58 -0.47 1.26 -16.23
C GLN A 58 -0.06 2.73 -16.15
N ARG A 59 -0.65 3.58 -16.99
CA ARG A 59 -0.40 5.01 -16.99
C ARG A 59 -0.93 5.64 -15.72
N GLU A 60 -2.16 5.32 -15.33
CA GLU A 60 -2.73 5.83 -14.07
C GLU A 60 -1.95 5.37 -12.85
N ARG A 61 -1.49 4.11 -12.81
CA ARG A 61 -0.60 3.65 -11.74
C ARG A 61 0.73 4.40 -11.71
N ALA A 62 1.31 4.74 -12.87
CA ALA A 62 2.55 5.50 -12.92
C ALA A 62 2.37 6.91 -12.34
N ILE A 63 1.28 7.59 -12.70
CA ILE A 63 0.93 8.90 -12.12
C ILE A 63 0.65 8.77 -10.61
N ALA A 64 0.03 7.68 -10.16
CA ALA A 64 -0.15 7.42 -8.73
C ALA A 64 1.19 7.24 -7.98
N VAL A 65 2.21 6.69 -8.64
CA VAL A 65 3.58 6.63 -8.09
C VAL A 65 4.19 8.03 -8.02
N GLU A 66 4.00 8.87 -9.03
CA GLU A 66 4.45 10.28 -8.98
C GLU A 66 3.78 11.04 -7.82
N ALA A 67 2.47 10.87 -7.65
CA ALA A 67 1.74 11.43 -6.51
C ALA A 67 2.26 10.91 -5.17
N PHE A 68 2.52 9.60 -5.05
CA PHE A 68 3.13 8.99 -3.87
C PHE A 68 4.46 9.65 -3.51
N LEU A 69 5.33 9.84 -4.52
CA LEU A 69 6.63 10.50 -4.35
C LEU A 69 6.47 11.98 -3.97
N ALA A 70 5.50 12.69 -4.55
CA ALA A 70 5.19 14.08 -4.21
C ALA A 70 4.71 14.23 -2.76
N PHE A 71 3.81 13.35 -2.30
CA PHE A 71 3.39 13.30 -0.90
C PHE A 71 4.58 13.02 0.04
N GLY A 72 5.42 12.06 -0.30
CA GLY A 72 6.63 11.70 0.46
C GLY A 72 7.63 12.84 0.55
N GLY A 73 7.97 13.46 -0.59
CA GLY A 73 8.89 14.60 -0.64
C GLY A 73 8.40 15.84 0.12
N ARG A 74 7.08 16.00 0.27
CA ARG A 74 6.46 17.04 1.11
C ARG A 74 6.31 16.64 2.58
N GLY A 75 6.64 15.40 2.97
CA GLY A 75 6.52 14.90 4.34
C GLY A 75 5.07 14.76 4.83
N VAL A 76 4.12 14.58 3.90
CA VAL A 76 2.66 14.57 4.17
C VAL A 76 1.98 13.33 3.59
N LEU A 77 2.75 12.26 3.36
CA LEU A 77 2.23 10.98 2.90
C LEU A 77 1.44 10.28 4.02
N PRO A 78 0.15 9.92 3.80
CA PRO A 78 -0.64 9.14 4.74
C PRO A 78 -0.30 7.65 4.65
N ALA A 79 0.98 7.31 4.90
CA ALA A 79 1.52 5.97 4.61
C ALA A 79 0.82 4.86 5.40
N ALA A 80 0.53 5.10 6.68
CA ALA A 80 -0.15 4.12 7.53
C ALA A 80 -1.58 3.88 7.06
N GLU A 81 -2.30 4.94 6.72
CA GLU A 81 -3.66 4.88 6.21
C GLU A 81 -3.72 4.20 4.84
N THR A 82 -2.78 4.52 3.93
CA THR A 82 -2.64 3.85 2.63
C THR A 82 -2.38 2.37 2.80
N GLY A 83 -1.44 2.00 3.67
CA GLY A 83 -1.15 0.59 3.96
C GLY A 83 -2.37 -0.15 4.49
N ALA A 84 -3.00 0.39 5.53
CA ALA A 84 -4.14 -0.23 6.15
C ALA A 84 -5.33 -0.38 5.17
N ALA A 85 -5.57 0.63 4.33
CA ALA A 85 -6.57 0.55 3.27
C ALA A 85 -6.21 -0.51 2.21
N LEU A 86 -4.96 -0.53 1.73
CA LEU A 86 -4.48 -1.50 0.75
C LEU A 86 -4.67 -2.94 1.25
N GLY A 87 -4.32 -3.22 2.51
CA GLY A 87 -4.48 -4.55 3.09
C GLY A 87 -5.94 -4.98 3.18
N ARG A 88 -6.84 -4.10 3.65
CA ARG A 88 -8.28 -4.38 3.72
C ARG A 88 -8.91 -4.58 2.33
N LEU A 89 -8.56 -3.74 1.37
CA LEU A 89 -9.05 -3.86 0.00
C LEU A 89 -8.55 -5.16 -0.65
N ALA A 90 -7.30 -5.55 -0.38
CA ALA A 90 -6.74 -6.81 -0.86
C ALA A 90 -7.47 -8.02 -0.28
N ALA A 91 -7.73 -8.02 1.03
CA ALA A 91 -8.49 -9.08 1.70
C ALA A 91 -9.94 -9.18 1.16
N ALA A 92 -10.56 -8.04 0.85
CA ALA A 92 -11.89 -7.99 0.24
C ALA A 92 -11.89 -8.32 -1.28
N GLY A 93 -10.73 -8.55 -1.91
CA GLY A 93 -10.62 -8.77 -3.35
C GLY A 93 -10.95 -7.54 -4.20
N ALA A 94 -11.02 -6.35 -3.60
CA ALA A 94 -11.36 -5.10 -4.27
C ALA A 94 -10.17 -4.49 -5.03
N VAL A 95 -8.95 -4.99 -4.83
CA VAL A 95 -7.75 -4.57 -5.54
C VAL A 95 -6.86 -5.75 -5.90
N THR A 96 -6.06 -5.60 -6.96
CA THR A 96 -5.09 -6.62 -7.39
C THR A 96 -3.72 -6.37 -6.74
N VAL A 97 -3.35 -7.16 -5.73
CA VAL A 97 -2.09 -7.01 -4.98
C VAL A 97 -0.84 -6.97 -5.88
N PRO A 98 -0.68 -7.82 -6.92
CA PRO A 98 0.49 -7.72 -7.81
C PRO A 98 0.66 -6.35 -8.49
N ARG A 99 -0.44 -5.63 -8.77
CA ARG A 99 -0.37 -4.29 -9.36
C ARG A 99 0.16 -3.28 -8.36
N ALA A 100 -0.35 -3.33 -7.12
CA ALA A 100 0.14 -2.49 -6.03
C ALA A 100 1.60 -2.77 -5.71
N VAL A 101 2.02 -4.04 -5.64
CA VAL A 101 3.44 -4.42 -5.45
C VAL A 101 4.32 -3.83 -6.55
N LYS A 102 3.89 -3.87 -7.81
CA LYS A 102 4.65 -3.27 -8.92
C LYS A 102 4.79 -1.75 -8.77
N ALA A 103 3.72 -1.06 -8.38
CA ALA A 103 3.74 0.38 -8.16
C ALA A 103 4.63 0.78 -6.95
N LEU A 104 4.49 0.08 -5.83
CA LEU A 104 5.32 0.29 -4.64
C LEU A 104 6.80 -0.05 -4.89
N THR A 105 7.08 -1.06 -5.72
CA THR A 105 8.45 -1.35 -6.16
C THR A 105 9.03 -0.18 -6.96
N ALA A 106 8.26 0.41 -7.88
CA ALA A 106 8.71 1.58 -8.64
C ALA A 106 8.97 2.79 -7.74
N ALA A 107 8.11 3.03 -6.74
CA ALA A 107 8.34 4.09 -5.75
C ALA A 107 9.60 3.85 -4.91
N ALA A 108 9.83 2.59 -4.49
CA ALA A 108 11.03 2.19 -3.78
C ALA A 108 12.30 2.36 -4.63
N ASP A 109 12.27 1.92 -5.88
CA ASP A 109 13.40 2.08 -6.81
C ASP A 109 13.68 3.57 -7.14
N ALA A 110 12.69 4.45 -6.96
CA ALA A 110 12.84 5.91 -7.01
C ALA A 110 13.34 6.55 -5.70
N GLY A 111 13.63 5.73 -4.66
CA GLY A 111 14.26 6.16 -3.42
C GLY A 111 13.33 6.28 -2.20
N ALA A 112 12.02 6.09 -2.35
CA ALA A 112 11.04 6.21 -1.26
C ALA A 112 10.99 4.97 -0.35
N HIS A 113 12.15 4.48 0.07
CA HIS A 113 12.27 3.20 0.79
C HIS A 113 11.53 3.22 2.13
N ALA A 114 11.63 4.31 2.90
CA ALA A 114 11.02 4.43 4.23
C ALA A 114 9.50 4.55 4.15
N GLU A 115 9.02 5.33 3.18
CA GLU A 115 7.61 5.54 2.89
C GLU A 115 6.94 4.23 2.45
N VAL A 116 7.57 3.51 1.51
CA VAL A 116 7.05 2.23 1.04
C VAL A 116 7.10 1.18 2.16
N TRP A 117 8.14 1.17 2.99
CA TRP A 117 8.18 0.32 4.19
C TRP A 117 6.99 0.62 5.12
N ALA A 118 6.71 1.89 5.42
CA ALA A 118 5.60 2.27 6.29
C ALA A 118 4.24 1.81 5.74
N VAL A 119 4.02 1.93 4.42
CA VAL A 119 2.82 1.39 3.77
C VAL A 119 2.74 -0.12 3.92
N LEU A 120 3.82 -0.86 3.65
CA LEU A 120 3.82 -2.31 3.73
C LEU A 120 3.61 -2.81 5.16
N ALA A 121 4.28 -2.21 6.14
CA ALA A 121 4.13 -2.56 7.54
C ALA A 121 2.68 -2.37 8.04
N ALA A 122 2.01 -1.31 7.58
CA ALA A 122 0.59 -1.07 7.90
C ALA A 122 -0.38 -1.94 7.09
N ALA A 123 0.00 -2.41 5.91
CA ALA A 123 -0.83 -3.30 5.09
C ALA A 123 -0.86 -4.74 5.62
N LEU A 124 0.27 -5.25 6.10
CA LEU A 124 0.45 -6.65 6.47
C LEU A 124 -0.56 -7.19 7.50
N PRO A 125 -0.90 -6.46 8.59
CA PRO A 125 -1.91 -6.92 9.54
C PRO A 125 -3.29 -7.16 8.94
N HIS A 126 -3.59 -6.53 7.80
CA HIS A 126 -4.89 -6.66 7.12
C HIS A 126 -4.83 -7.53 5.86
N ALA A 127 -3.65 -7.72 5.27
CA ALA A 127 -3.46 -8.47 4.03
C ALA A 127 -3.18 -9.97 4.24
N LEU A 128 -2.74 -10.35 5.44
CA LEU A 128 -2.42 -11.74 5.77
C LEU A 128 -3.71 -12.52 6.09
N PRO A 129 -3.86 -13.75 5.58
CA PRO A 129 -5.08 -14.54 5.79
C PRO A 129 -5.16 -15.05 7.23
N GLU A 130 -6.38 -15.15 7.74
CA GLU A 130 -6.64 -15.87 8.99
C GLU A 130 -6.32 -17.37 8.82
N PRO A 131 -6.15 -18.13 9.93
CA PRO A 131 -5.94 -19.57 9.86
C PRO A 131 -7.06 -20.27 9.06
N GLY A 132 -6.66 -21.04 8.03
CA GLY A 132 -7.59 -21.76 7.16
C GLY A 132 -8.09 -20.97 5.95
N GLU A 133 -7.82 -19.66 5.87
CA GLU A 133 -8.17 -18.84 4.72
C GLU A 133 -7.09 -18.88 3.63
N ARG A 134 -7.51 -18.63 2.40
CA ARG A 134 -6.61 -18.53 1.26
C ARG A 134 -6.03 -17.12 1.17
N ALA A 135 -4.71 -17.02 1.15
CA ALA A 135 -4.04 -15.74 0.91
C ALA A 135 -4.44 -15.14 -0.46
N PRO A 136 -4.63 -13.82 -0.55
CA PRO A 136 -4.69 -13.12 -1.83
C PRO A 136 -3.49 -13.47 -2.72
N ALA A 137 -3.71 -13.52 -4.04
CA ALA A 137 -2.61 -13.71 -4.98
C ALA A 137 -1.62 -12.55 -4.83
N GLY A 138 -0.31 -12.84 -4.80
CA GLY A 138 0.73 -11.82 -4.66
C GLY A 138 1.11 -11.43 -3.22
N THR A 139 0.43 -11.96 -2.18
CA THR A 139 0.84 -11.72 -0.77
C THR A 139 2.29 -12.12 -0.48
N PRO A 140 2.85 -13.23 -1.02
CA PRO A 140 4.27 -13.52 -0.85
C PRO A 140 5.21 -12.49 -1.47
N ASP A 141 4.81 -11.86 -2.59
CA ASP A 141 5.62 -10.80 -3.22
C ASP A 141 5.57 -9.51 -2.39
N LEU A 142 4.44 -9.20 -1.76
CA LEU A 142 4.29 -8.12 -0.79
C LEU A 142 5.25 -8.30 0.40
N LEU A 143 5.31 -9.50 0.97
CA LEU A 143 6.24 -9.85 2.07
C LEU A 143 7.71 -9.78 1.63
N ALA A 144 8.03 -10.24 0.43
CA ALA A 144 9.39 -10.19 -0.10
C ALA A 144 9.86 -8.74 -0.28
N LEU A 145 9.01 -7.86 -0.82
CA LEU A 145 9.28 -6.42 -0.93
C LEU A 145 9.44 -5.78 0.45
N ALA A 146 8.55 -6.10 1.40
CA ALA A 146 8.65 -5.59 2.77
C ALA A 146 9.97 -5.99 3.42
N THR A 147 10.42 -7.22 3.21
CA THR A 147 11.70 -7.70 3.74
C THR A 147 12.87 -6.94 3.13
N ARG A 148 12.91 -6.77 1.80
CA ARG A 148 13.94 -5.97 1.11
C ARG A 148 14.02 -4.56 1.70
N LEU A 149 12.88 -3.93 1.94
CA LEU A 149 12.84 -2.56 2.46
C LEU A 149 13.17 -2.48 3.95
N ALA A 150 12.80 -3.47 4.76
CA ALA A 150 13.25 -3.55 6.15
C ALA A 150 14.78 -3.66 6.24
N GLU A 151 15.41 -4.45 5.37
CA GLU A 151 16.88 -4.56 5.29
C GLU A 151 17.53 -3.23 4.89
N ILE A 152 16.99 -2.53 3.89
CA ILE A 152 17.52 -1.24 3.40
C ILE A 152 17.36 -0.12 4.44
N THR A 153 16.21 -0.05 5.09
CA THR A 153 15.88 1.02 6.04
C THR A 153 16.34 0.74 7.47
N GLY A 154 16.77 -0.50 7.76
CA GLY A 154 17.06 -0.95 9.12
C GLY A 154 15.81 -1.03 10.00
N ALA A 155 14.62 -1.15 9.41
CA ALA A 155 13.38 -1.14 10.16
C ALA A 155 13.25 -2.35 11.10
N ARG A 156 12.93 -2.07 12.35
CA ARG A 156 12.72 -3.06 13.42
C ARG A 156 11.33 -2.93 14.01
N GLY A 157 10.91 -3.97 14.72
CA GLY A 157 9.62 -4.03 15.39
C GLY A 157 8.81 -5.22 14.90
N ALA A 158 8.38 -6.05 15.85
CA ALA A 158 7.57 -7.21 15.53
C ALA A 158 6.21 -6.78 14.94
N ILE A 159 5.82 -7.43 13.85
CA ILE A 159 4.46 -7.35 13.30
C ILE A 159 3.76 -8.66 13.72
N PRO A 160 2.84 -8.64 14.70
CA PRO A 160 2.25 -9.87 15.26
C PRO A 160 1.65 -10.79 14.19
N ALA A 161 0.87 -10.24 13.25
CA ALA A 161 0.27 -11.01 12.16
C ALA A 161 1.32 -11.75 11.28
N VAL A 162 2.51 -11.17 11.08
CA VAL A 162 3.60 -11.84 10.35
C VAL A 162 4.20 -12.97 11.18
N ALA A 163 4.38 -12.76 12.49
CA ALA A 163 4.86 -13.80 13.41
C ALA A 163 3.88 -14.98 13.48
N ASP A 164 2.58 -14.70 13.51
CA ASP A 164 1.54 -15.72 13.53
C ASP A 164 1.62 -16.60 12.28
N VAL A 165 1.69 -16.00 11.08
CA VAL A 165 1.84 -16.77 9.83
C VAL A 165 3.17 -17.53 9.78
N ALA A 166 4.26 -16.94 10.28
CA ALA A 166 5.56 -17.60 10.36
C ALA A 166 5.54 -18.85 11.27
N SER A 167 4.73 -18.82 12.34
CA SER A 167 4.62 -19.92 13.30
C SER A 167 3.74 -21.10 12.85
N ARG A 168 2.90 -20.93 11.81
CA ARG A 168 1.99 -21.98 11.30
C ARG A 168 2.72 -23.22 10.76
N GLY A 169 4.01 -23.12 10.45
CA GLY A 169 4.79 -24.20 9.88
C GLY A 169 4.42 -24.51 8.42
N GLY A 170 5.18 -25.42 7.81
CA GLY A 170 5.00 -25.82 6.41
C GLY A 170 5.96 -25.15 5.43
N SER A 171 5.87 -25.56 4.16
CA SER A 171 6.83 -25.21 3.11
C SER A 171 6.30 -24.20 2.07
N SER A 172 5.11 -23.65 2.31
CA SER A 172 4.48 -22.70 1.40
C SER A 172 5.31 -21.42 1.28
N ARG A 173 5.25 -20.76 0.13
CA ARG A 173 5.96 -19.49 -0.09
C ARG A 173 5.53 -18.42 0.91
N LEU A 174 4.23 -18.37 1.25
CA LEU A 174 3.70 -17.44 2.25
C LEU A 174 4.37 -17.59 3.62
N VAL A 175 4.47 -18.82 4.12
CA VAL A 175 5.10 -19.09 5.43
C VAL A 175 6.59 -18.77 5.40
N LYS A 176 7.29 -19.14 4.33
CA LYS A 176 8.72 -18.86 4.15
C LYS A 176 9.03 -17.37 4.13
N GLU A 177 8.28 -16.59 3.34
CA GLU A 177 8.47 -15.13 3.28
C GLU A 177 8.08 -14.45 4.59
N SER A 178 7.02 -14.92 5.27
CA SER A 178 6.65 -14.40 6.60
C SER A 178 7.74 -14.65 7.63
N ALA A 179 8.32 -15.86 7.65
CA ALA A 179 9.43 -16.19 8.55
C ALA A 179 10.72 -15.42 8.22
N ARG A 180 10.96 -15.08 6.94
CA ARG A 180 12.07 -14.22 6.53
C ARG A 180 11.87 -12.80 7.05
N LEU A 181 10.69 -12.21 6.82
CA LEU A 181 10.36 -10.87 7.29
C LEU A 181 10.43 -10.79 8.81
N HIS A 182 9.80 -11.75 9.51
CA HIS A 182 9.78 -11.78 10.97
C HIS A 182 11.19 -11.73 11.58
N ARG A 183 12.12 -12.56 11.09
CA ARG A 183 13.52 -12.54 11.52
C ARG A 183 14.21 -11.21 11.23
N THR A 184 13.93 -10.63 10.06
CA THR A 184 14.52 -9.36 9.61
C THR A 184 14.13 -8.22 10.53
N VAL A 185 12.88 -8.13 10.98
CA VAL A 185 12.42 -7.02 11.83
C VAL A 185 12.58 -7.27 13.34
N ALA A 186 12.88 -8.50 13.75
CA ALA A 186 13.10 -8.88 15.14
C ALA A 186 14.56 -8.73 15.61
N THR A 187 15.51 -8.62 14.67
CA THR A 187 16.93 -8.33 14.97
C THR A 187 17.10 -6.83 15.23
#